data_AF-A0A6A6Z784-F1
#
_entry.id   AF-A0A6A6Z784-F1
#
_cell.length_a   1.000
_cell.length_b   1.000
_cell.length_c   1.000
_cell.angle_alpha   90.00
_cell.angle_beta   90.00
_cell.angle_gamma   90.00
#
_symmetry.space_group_name_H-M   'P 1'
#
loop_
_entity.id
_entity.type
_entity.pdbx_description
1 polymer ?
#
loop_
_entity_poly.entity_id
_entity_poly.type
_entity_poly.pdbx_seq_one_letter_code
_entity_poly.pdbx_strand_id
1 'polypeptide(L)'
;MKHFITLAAVLALAVAAPTKREDEDCCNDRAKNPEWTVHGLDYHASYIFTTPAHQNSWGYVNFNLTNTAVDYTVACSGDSDQLSDFFYGNMWYTCDTQEGIPPAYFRYDRPTGRVDLNQTWICPDPKYPTTYGAYGNATKELECTDTTWQNSNWTMGQIYSSRNVDCKLVDLVVEPSERWAVA
;
A
#
# COMPACT_ATOMS: atom_id res chain seq x y z
N MET A 1 -59.82 -13.63 54.27
CA MET A 1 -59.02 -12.50 53.78
C MET A 1 -57.55 -12.91 53.81
N LYS A 2 -56.94 -13.21 52.65
CA LYS A 2 -55.50 -13.48 52.53
C LYS A 2 -54.95 -12.50 51.51
N HIS A 3 -54.10 -11.58 51.96
CA HIS A 3 -53.46 -10.57 51.14
C HIS A 3 -52.27 -11.19 50.39
N PHE A 4 -52.25 -11.05 49.06
CA PHE A 4 -51.07 -11.28 48.25
C PHE A 4 -50.34 -9.93 48.08
N ILE A 5 -49.07 -9.86 48.50
CA ILE A 5 -48.18 -8.72 48.28
C ILE A 5 -47.42 -9.01 46.99
N THR A 6 -47.56 -8.14 45.99
CA THR A 6 -46.87 -8.24 44.70
C THR A 6 -45.66 -7.30 44.73
N LEU A 7 -44.45 -7.86 44.67
CA LEU A 7 -43.20 -7.11 44.55
C LEU A 7 -43.04 -6.66 43.08
N ALA A 8 -43.03 -5.35 42.82
CA ALA A 8 -42.68 -4.80 41.51
C ALA A 8 -41.17 -4.52 41.46
N ALA A 9 -40.44 -5.29 40.65
CA ALA A 9 -39.03 -5.04 40.37
C ALA A 9 -38.89 -3.91 39.34
N VAL A 10 -38.23 -2.82 39.73
CA VAL A 10 -37.92 -1.70 38.83
C VAL A 10 -36.63 -2.03 38.10
N LEU A 11 -36.73 -2.35 36.80
CA LEU A 11 -35.57 -2.50 35.92
C LEU A 11 -35.04 -1.10 35.59
N ALA A 12 -33.87 -0.74 36.12
CA ALA A 12 -33.14 0.45 35.69
C ALA A 12 -32.49 0.18 34.32
N LEU A 13 -33.02 0.80 33.27
CA LEU A 13 -32.36 0.88 31.97
C LEU A 13 -31.21 1.86 32.08
N ALA A 14 -29.98 1.34 32.22
CA ALA A 14 -28.78 2.15 32.07
C ALA A 14 -28.64 2.56 30.61
N VAL A 15 -28.94 3.81 30.30
CA VAL A 15 -28.61 4.41 29.00
C VAL A 15 -27.09 4.60 28.97
N ALA A 16 -26.39 3.75 28.22
CA ALA A 16 -24.99 3.97 27.93
C ALA A 16 -24.86 5.25 27.11
N ALA A 17 -24.33 6.31 27.74
CA ALA A 17 -23.90 7.49 27.02
C ALA A 17 -22.73 7.11 26.08
N PRO A 18 -22.64 7.68 24.87
CA PRO A 18 -21.48 7.48 24.02
C PRO A 18 -20.25 8.02 24.76
N THR A 19 -19.32 7.14 25.10
CA THR A 19 -17.99 7.53 25.55
C THR A 19 -17.32 8.26 24.39
N LYS A 20 -16.95 9.53 24.60
CA LYS A 20 -15.97 10.21 23.75
C LYS A 20 -14.79 9.25 23.59
N ARG A 21 -14.49 8.83 22.36
CA ARG A 21 -13.22 8.17 22.04
C ARG A 21 -12.17 9.21 22.43
N GLU A 22 -11.32 8.89 23.40
CA GLU A 22 -10.18 9.76 23.70
C GLU A 22 -9.26 9.71 22.48
N ASP A 23 -9.35 10.75 21.65
CA ASP A 23 -8.49 11.03 20.49
C ASP A 23 -7.04 11.37 20.92
N GLU A 24 -6.54 10.79 22.02
CA GLU A 24 -5.17 11.02 22.50
C GLU A 24 -4.15 10.09 21.83
N ASP A 25 -4.56 8.96 21.23
CA ASP A 25 -3.61 7.95 20.75
C ASP A 25 -3.03 8.25 19.35
N CYS A 26 -3.71 9.02 18.50
CA CYS A 26 -3.18 9.34 17.16
C CYS A 26 -2.07 10.41 17.20
N CYS A 27 -1.98 11.22 18.26
CA CYS A 27 -0.95 12.27 18.43
C CYS A 27 0.26 11.80 19.26
N ASN A 28 0.41 10.49 19.45
CA ASN A 28 1.48 9.91 20.25
C ASN A 28 2.84 9.91 19.50
N ASP A 29 3.87 9.34 20.13
CA ASP A 29 5.21 9.27 19.55
C ASP A 29 5.28 8.48 18.22
N ARG A 30 4.30 7.60 17.93
CA ARG A 30 4.24 6.84 16.66
C ARG A 30 3.89 7.74 15.48
N ALA A 31 3.03 8.74 15.68
CA ALA A 31 2.75 9.72 14.63
C ALA A 31 3.94 10.62 14.30
N LYS A 32 4.86 10.80 15.26
CA LYS A 32 6.11 11.56 15.06
C LYS A 32 7.24 10.68 14.51
N ASN A 33 7.20 9.38 14.77
CA ASN A 33 8.21 8.40 14.38
C ASN A 33 7.51 7.22 13.67
N PRO A 34 6.98 7.48 12.46
CA PRO A 34 6.33 6.44 11.67
C PRO A 34 7.34 5.39 11.25
N GLU A 35 6.88 4.16 11.10
CA GLU A 35 7.60 3.09 10.42
C GLU A 35 6.62 2.47 9.43
N TRP A 36 7.06 2.28 8.19
CA TRP A 36 6.26 1.60 7.19
C TRP A 36 6.66 0.14 7.09
N THR A 37 5.67 -0.70 6.81
CA THR A 37 5.90 -2.07 6.35
C THR A 37 5.20 -2.25 5.02
N VAL A 38 5.98 -2.60 4.01
CA VAL A 38 5.50 -3.07 2.71
C VAL A 38 5.32 -4.57 2.81
N HIS A 39 4.09 -5.02 2.64
CA HIS A 39 3.69 -6.43 2.71
C HIS A 39 3.47 -6.99 1.31
N GLY A 40 4.17 -8.07 1.01
CA GLY A 40 4.00 -8.84 -0.21
C GLY A 40 4.26 -8.01 -1.47
N LEU A 41 5.40 -7.32 -1.54
CA LEU A 41 5.87 -6.69 -2.76
C LEU A 41 5.96 -7.73 -3.88
N ASP A 42 5.02 -7.63 -4.79
CA ASP A 42 4.88 -8.42 -6.00
C ASP A 42 5.35 -7.58 -7.18
N TYR A 43 6.39 -8.03 -7.87
CA TYR A 43 6.72 -7.54 -9.19
C TYR A 43 6.60 -8.70 -10.17
N HIS A 44 5.86 -8.45 -11.25
CA HIS A 44 5.82 -9.35 -12.39
C HIS A 44 5.71 -8.57 -13.69
N ALA A 45 6.13 -9.20 -14.78
CA ALA A 45 6.06 -8.60 -16.10
C ALA A 45 5.80 -9.65 -17.18
N SER A 46 5.12 -9.21 -18.24
CA SER A 46 4.91 -9.99 -19.44
C SER A 46 5.41 -9.23 -20.65
N TYR A 47 6.14 -9.92 -21.51
CA TYR A 47 6.60 -9.42 -22.79
C TYR A 47 6.05 -10.29 -23.89
N ILE A 48 5.20 -9.73 -24.76
CA ILE A 48 4.62 -10.46 -25.88
C ILE A 48 5.14 -9.85 -27.18
N PHE A 49 5.80 -10.67 -28.00
CA PHE A 49 6.23 -10.30 -29.34
C PHE A 49 5.34 -10.99 -30.36
N THR A 50 4.60 -10.20 -31.13
CA THR A 50 3.78 -10.71 -32.25
C THR A 50 4.59 -10.84 -33.53
N THR A 51 5.67 -10.06 -33.64
CA THR A 51 6.75 -10.21 -34.62
C THR A 51 8.07 -9.92 -33.88
N PRO A 52 9.24 -10.24 -34.45
CA PRO A 52 10.53 -9.90 -33.83
C PRO A 52 10.72 -8.41 -33.49
N ALA A 53 9.94 -7.51 -34.11
CA ALA A 53 10.03 -6.07 -33.93
C ALA A 53 8.76 -5.43 -33.33
N HIS A 54 7.73 -6.21 -32.99
CA HIS A 54 6.47 -5.69 -32.45
C HIS A 54 6.18 -6.27 -31.06
N GLN A 55 6.52 -5.45 -30.07
CA GLN A 55 6.42 -5.72 -28.63
C GLN A 55 5.13 -5.15 -28.05
N ASN A 56 4.42 -5.94 -27.25
CA ASN A 56 3.35 -5.53 -26.36
C ASN A 56 3.67 -6.09 -24.98
N SER A 57 4.21 -5.23 -24.10
CA SER A 57 4.75 -5.67 -22.82
C SER A 57 4.31 -4.74 -21.70
N TRP A 58 4.10 -5.33 -20.53
CA TRP A 58 3.66 -4.64 -19.34
C TRP A 58 4.39 -5.17 -18.11
N GLY A 59 4.71 -4.28 -17.19
CA GLY A 59 5.16 -4.60 -15.85
C GLY A 59 4.16 -4.11 -14.83
N TYR A 60 4.07 -4.84 -13.71
CA TYR A 60 3.17 -4.55 -12.62
C TYR A 60 3.94 -4.62 -11.30
N VAL A 61 3.60 -3.73 -10.37
CA VAL A 61 4.07 -3.74 -9.00
C VAL A 61 2.87 -3.60 -8.06
N ASN A 62 2.75 -4.49 -7.09
CA ASN A 62 1.63 -4.52 -6.16
C ASN A 62 2.11 -4.81 -4.73
N PHE A 63 1.52 -4.17 -3.73
CA PHE A 63 1.74 -4.49 -2.31
C PHE A 63 0.67 -3.86 -1.42
N ASN A 64 0.64 -4.29 -0.16
CA ASN A 64 -0.09 -3.60 0.90
C ASN A 64 0.89 -2.80 1.77
N LEU A 65 0.49 -1.62 2.20
CA LEU A 65 1.31 -0.73 3.02
C LEU A 65 0.63 -0.48 4.37
N THR A 66 1.36 -0.74 5.45
CA THR A 66 1.01 -0.33 6.81
C THR A 66 1.95 0.75 7.31
N ASN A 67 1.47 1.62 8.19
CA ASN A 67 2.25 2.65 8.85
C ASN A 67 1.89 2.66 10.34
N THR A 68 2.87 2.60 11.24
CA THR A 68 2.64 2.59 12.70
C THR A 68 1.96 3.86 13.24
N ALA A 69 1.93 4.95 12.47
CA ALA A 69 1.24 6.19 12.80
C ALA A 69 -0.29 6.15 12.62
N VAL A 70 -0.82 5.14 11.91
CA VAL A 70 -2.24 5.05 11.55
C VAL A 70 -2.74 3.60 11.58
N ASP A 71 -4.01 3.40 11.95
CA ASP A 71 -4.60 2.05 12.12
C ASP A 71 -5.24 1.48 10.84
N TYR A 72 -4.76 1.88 9.67
CA TYR A 72 -5.28 1.38 8.38
C TYR A 72 -4.18 0.86 7.47
N THR A 73 -4.56 -0.03 6.56
CA THR A 73 -3.71 -0.55 5.49
C THR A 73 -4.20 0.02 4.17
N VAL A 74 -3.27 0.38 3.28
CA VAL A 74 -3.58 0.88 1.93
C VAL A 74 -3.00 -0.07 0.89
N ALA A 75 -3.72 -0.28 -0.21
CA ALA A 75 -3.25 -1.08 -1.33
C ALA A 75 -2.50 -0.18 -2.31
N CYS A 76 -1.33 -0.59 -2.76
CA CYS A 76 -0.50 0.18 -3.67
C CYS A 76 -0.26 -0.65 -4.94
N SER A 77 -0.59 -0.08 -6.10
CA SER A 77 -0.42 -0.73 -7.39
C SER A 77 0.10 0.25 -8.44
N GLY A 78 0.91 -0.25 -9.36
CA GLY A 78 1.37 0.50 -10.52
C GLY A 78 1.59 -0.43 -11.71
N ASP A 79 1.25 0.06 -12.90
CA ASP A 79 1.50 -0.58 -14.19
C ASP A 79 2.35 0.33 -15.08
N SER A 80 3.08 -0.27 -16.01
CA SER A 80 3.92 0.47 -16.95
C SER A 80 4.21 -0.37 -18.19
N ASP A 81 4.35 0.31 -19.32
CA ASP A 81 4.62 -0.23 -20.66
C ASP A 81 5.98 0.24 -21.22
N GLN A 82 6.86 0.78 -20.36
CA GLN A 82 8.20 1.21 -20.76
C GLN A 82 9.04 0.04 -21.33
N LEU A 83 9.93 0.37 -22.29
CA LEU A 83 10.47 -0.63 -23.23
C LEU A 83 11.57 -1.55 -22.67
N SER A 84 12.57 -1.00 -22.00
CA SER A 84 13.75 -1.77 -21.54
C SER A 84 13.52 -2.44 -20.18
N ASP A 85 12.72 -1.78 -19.36
CA ASP A 85 12.26 -2.12 -18.02
C ASP A 85 11.04 -1.22 -17.77
N PHE A 86 10.24 -1.55 -16.75
CA PHE A 86 8.94 -0.92 -16.52
C PHE A 86 8.98 0.14 -15.42
N PHE A 87 9.90 0.05 -14.46
CA PHE A 87 9.93 0.95 -13.31
C PHE A 87 11.35 1.47 -13.04
N TYR A 88 11.55 2.79 -13.15
CA TYR A 88 12.86 3.44 -13.00
C TYR A 88 12.93 4.43 -11.82
N GLY A 89 11.99 4.37 -10.88
CA GLY A 89 11.94 5.28 -9.73
C GLY A 89 11.68 6.75 -10.10
N ASN A 90 11.16 7.03 -11.29
CA ASN A 90 10.88 8.38 -11.79
C ASN A 90 9.40 8.79 -11.70
N MET A 91 8.49 7.83 -11.52
CA MET A 91 7.05 8.05 -11.44
C MET A 91 6.52 7.72 -10.04
N TRP A 92 5.70 8.63 -9.49
CA TRP A 92 4.95 8.41 -8.27
C TRP A 92 3.58 7.84 -8.59
N TYR A 93 3.26 6.71 -7.97
CA TYR A 93 1.96 6.06 -8.02
C TYR A 93 1.21 6.36 -6.73
N THR A 94 -0.10 6.57 -6.85
CA THR A 94 -0.97 6.82 -5.69
C THR A 94 -1.50 5.48 -5.19
N CYS A 95 -1.39 5.21 -3.90
CA CYS A 95 -2.04 4.06 -3.28
C CYS A 95 -3.54 4.31 -3.12
N ASP A 96 -4.33 3.24 -3.16
CA ASP A 96 -5.77 3.29 -2.93
C ASP A 96 -6.06 3.61 -1.46
N THR A 97 -6.66 4.78 -1.24
CA THR A 97 -7.00 5.33 0.07
C THR A 97 -8.48 5.67 0.09
N GLN A 98 -9.15 5.37 1.21
CA GLN A 98 -10.57 5.69 1.34
C GLN A 98 -10.81 7.20 1.39
N GLU A 99 -12.01 7.64 1.02
CA GLU A 99 -12.38 9.05 1.08
C GLU A 99 -12.18 9.61 2.50
N GLY A 100 -11.55 10.78 2.60
CA GLY A 100 -11.22 11.42 3.88
C GLY A 100 -9.91 10.95 4.52
N ILE A 101 -9.24 9.94 3.95
CA ILE A 101 -7.89 9.54 4.35
C ILE A 101 -6.86 10.25 3.44
N PRO A 102 -5.83 10.91 4.00
CA PRO A 102 -4.79 11.50 3.18
C PRO A 102 -4.04 10.44 2.35
N PRO A 103 -3.62 10.78 1.11
CA PRO A 103 -3.04 9.81 0.20
C PRO A 103 -1.65 9.34 0.67
N ALA A 104 -1.33 8.11 0.29
CA ALA A 104 0.02 7.57 0.28
C ALA A 104 0.49 7.41 -1.16
N TYR A 105 1.79 7.60 -1.38
CA TYR A 105 2.42 7.46 -2.68
C TYR A 105 3.62 6.55 -2.57
N PHE A 106 3.89 5.85 -3.66
CA PHE A 106 5.11 5.07 -3.80
C PHE A 106 5.74 5.28 -5.17
N ARG A 107 7.03 4.98 -5.26
CA ARG A 107 7.72 4.77 -6.54
C ARG A 107 8.62 3.56 -6.40
N TYR A 108 8.79 2.85 -7.50
CA TYR A 108 9.60 1.64 -7.56
C TYR A 108 10.68 1.78 -8.63
N ASP A 109 11.88 1.33 -8.31
CA ASP A 109 13.02 1.22 -9.22
C ASP A 109 13.39 -0.26 -9.33
N ARG A 110 13.01 -0.88 -10.44
CA ARG A 110 13.20 -2.31 -10.69
C ARG A 110 14.67 -2.69 -10.82
N PRO A 111 15.53 -1.91 -11.53
CA PRO A 111 16.96 -2.17 -11.59
C PRO A 111 17.65 -2.25 -10.22
N THR A 112 17.28 -1.38 -9.26
CA THR A 112 17.91 -1.36 -7.94
C THR A 112 17.14 -2.13 -6.86
N GLY A 113 15.86 -2.42 -7.08
CA GLY A 113 14.98 -3.00 -6.06
C GLY A 113 14.56 -1.99 -4.99
N ARG A 114 14.64 -0.68 -5.28
CA ARG A 114 14.33 0.39 -4.33
C ARG A 114 12.84 0.74 -4.38
N VAL A 115 12.24 0.84 -3.20
CA VAL A 115 10.90 1.39 -2.98
C VAL A 115 11.06 2.69 -2.21
N ASP A 116 10.52 3.79 -2.73
CA ASP A 116 10.35 5.01 -1.94
C ASP A 116 8.88 5.22 -1.61
N LEU A 117 8.64 5.72 -0.40
CA LEU A 117 7.32 5.98 0.14
C LEU A 117 7.22 7.45 0.53
N ASN A 118 6.05 8.03 0.28
CA ASN A 118 5.67 9.35 0.74
C ASN A 118 4.23 9.30 1.22
N GLN A 119 4.00 9.53 2.50
CA GLN A 119 2.66 9.45 3.08
C GLN A 119 2.40 10.63 3.99
N THR A 120 1.14 11.07 3.97
CA THR A 120 0.60 12.04 4.92
C THR A 120 -0.46 11.38 5.80
N TRP A 121 -0.61 11.86 7.03
CA TRP A 121 -1.69 11.48 7.93
C TRP A 121 -2.07 12.67 8.81
N ILE A 122 -3.30 12.66 9.31
CA ILE A 122 -3.82 13.72 10.16
C ILE A 122 -3.99 13.14 11.56
N CYS A 123 -3.42 13.81 12.57
CA CYS A 123 -3.87 13.60 13.93
C CYS A 123 -5.07 14.53 14.22
N PRO A 124 -6.24 13.96 14.53
CA PRO A 124 -7.45 14.72 14.80
C PRO A 124 -7.44 15.26 16.24
N ASP A 125 -6.60 16.25 16.54
CA ASP A 125 -6.75 17.03 17.76
C ASP A 125 -7.98 17.95 17.62
N PRO A 126 -8.93 17.96 18.59
CA PRO A 126 -10.16 18.75 18.48
C PRO A 126 -9.96 20.26 18.39
N LYS A 127 -8.78 20.77 18.78
CA LYS A 127 -8.47 22.20 18.86
C LYS A 127 -7.48 22.62 17.77
N TYR A 128 -6.51 21.76 17.45
CA TYR A 128 -5.40 22.03 16.53
C TYR A 128 -5.01 20.75 15.76
N PRO A 129 -5.81 20.33 14.76
CA PRO A 129 -5.48 19.13 13.99
C PRO A 129 -4.12 19.30 13.32
N THR A 130 -3.24 18.34 13.52
CA THR A 130 -1.87 18.39 12.97
C THR A 130 -1.75 17.42 11.82
N THR A 131 -1.35 17.91 10.66
CA THR A 131 -0.99 17.08 9.51
C THR A 131 0.48 16.74 9.59
N TYR A 132 0.78 15.45 9.61
CA TYR A 132 2.12 14.91 9.52
C TYR A 132 2.38 14.40 8.11
N GLY A 133 3.65 14.41 7.73
CA GLY A 133 4.09 13.67 6.57
C GLY A 133 5.51 13.18 6.74
N ALA A 134 5.82 12.10 6.02
CA ALA A 134 7.15 11.56 5.99
C ALA A 134 7.47 10.98 4.61
N TYR A 135 8.77 10.95 4.35
CA TYR A 135 9.34 10.30 3.18
C TYR A 135 10.46 9.35 3.63
N GLY A 136 10.54 8.19 2.98
CA GLY A 136 11.54 7.18 3.27
C GLY A 136 11.74 6.25 2.09
N ASN A 137 12.78 5.42 2.16
CA ASN A 137 13.01 4.40 1.15
C ASN A 137 13.78 3.22 1.72
N ALA A 138 13.65 2.08 1.07
CA ALA A 138 14.45 0.90 1.33
C ALA A 138 14.68 0.12 0.04
N THR A 139 15.71 -0.72 0.07
CA THR A 139 16.10 -1.56 -1.07
C THR A 139 15.97 -3.02 -0.69
N LYS A 140 15.35 -3.81 -1.56
CA LYS A 140 15.24 -5.25 -1.42
C LYS A 140 15.50 -5.92 -2.75
N GLU A 141 16.43 -6.87 -2.74
CA GLU A 141 16.65 -7.73 -3.91
C GLU A 141 15.47 -8.70 -4.06
N LEU A 142 14.98 -8.83 -5.29
CA LEU A 142 13.90 -9.75 -5.65
C LEU A 142 14.45 -11.01 -6.29
N GLU A 143 14.02 -12.16 -5.79
CA GLU A 143 14.28 -13.45 -6.45
C GLU A 143 13.23 -13.69 -7.52
N CYS A 144 13.66 -13.67 -8.79
CA CYS A 144 12.74 -13.75 -9.93
C CYS A 144 13.02 -14.94 -10.83
N THR A 145 11.95 -15.52 -11.37
CA THR A 145 12.00 -16.54 -12.40
C THR A 145 11.69 -15.92 -13.75
N ASP A 146 12.53 -16.21 -14.74
CA ASP A 146 12.34 -15.75 -16.12
C ASP A 146 12.00 -16.96 -16.99
N THR A 147 10.82 -16.93 -17.60
CA THR A 147 10.37 -17.98 -18.51
C THR A 147 10.18 -17.40 -19.90
N THR A 148 10.90 -17.96 -20.86
CA THR A 148 10.82 -17.55 -22.27
C THR A 148 10.31 -18.70 -23.12
N TRP A 149 9.34 -18.40 -23.98
CA TRP A 149 8.84 -19.28 -25.02
C TRP A 149 8.96 -18.61 -26.39
N GLN A 150 9.29 -19.39 -27.40
CA GLN A 150 9.42 -18.91 -28.77
C GLN A 150 8.86 -19.92 -29.76
N ASN A 151 8.11 -19.44 -30.73
CA ASN A 151 7.56 -20.26 -31.80
C ASN A 151 8.55 -20.34 -32.98
N SER A 152 9.19 -21.49 -33.16
CA SER A 152 10.12 -21.73 -34.26
C SER A 152 9.46 -21.85 -35.64
N ASN A 153 8.15 -22.15 -35.68
CA ASN A 153 7.36 -22.31 -36.92
C ASN A 153 6.35 -21.17 -37.08
N TRP A 154 6.72 -19.97 -36.63
CA TRP A 154 5.83 -18.81 -36.61
C TRP A 154 5.37 -18.40 -38.01
N THR A 155 4.08 -18.04 -38.11
CA THR A 155 3.47 -17.42 -39.29
C THR A 155 2.77 -16.13 -38.89
N MET A 156 2.60 -15.21 -39.86
CA MET A 156 2.00 -13.90 -39.61
C MET A 156 0.63 -14.02 -38.94
N GLY A 157 0.43 -13.28 -37.84
CA GLY A 157 -0.79 -13.31 -37.02
C GLY A 157 -0.70 -14.19 -35.77
N GLN A 158 0.38 -14.94 -35.59
CA GLN A 158 0.64 -15.72 -34.36
C GLN A 158 1.51 -14.92 -33.38
N ILE A 159 1.61 -15.37 -32.11
CA ILE A 159 2.65 -14.89 -31.20
C ILE A 159 3.98 -15.51 -31.62
N TYR A 160 4.98 -14.66 -31.81
CA TYR A 160 6.35 -15.05 -32.12
C TYR A 160 7.09 -15.53 -30.88
N SER A 161 7.04 -14.76 -29.80
CA SER A 161 7.60 -15.15 -28.51
C SER A 161 6.87 -14.51 -27.34
N SER A 162 7.01 -15.13 -26.17
CA SER A 162 6.58 -14.58 -24.90
C SER A 162 7.70 -14.73 -23.87
N ARG A 163 7.85 -13.74 -22.99
CA ARG A 163 8.71 -13.81 -21.82
C ARG A 163 7.90 -13.36 -20.61
N ASN A 164 7.92 -14.12 -19.53
CA ASN A 164 7.33 -13.72 -18.26
C ASN A 164 8.41 -13.67 -17.19
N VAL A 165 8.36 -12.62 -16.38
CA VAL A 165 9.21 -12.44 -15.21
C VAL A 165 8.29 -12.44 -14.00
N ASP A 166 8.45 -13.41 -13.11
CA ASP A 166 7.65 -13.55 -11.90
C ASP A 166 8.59 -13.55 -10.69
N CYS A 167 8.47 -12.56 -9.81
CA CYS A 167 9.27 -12.49 -8.59
C CYS A 167 8.53 -13.06 -7.39
N LYS A 168 9.27 -13.61 -6.44
CA LYS A 168 8.71 -13.99 -5.14
C LYS A 168 8.24 -12.76 -4.40
N LEU A 169 7.13 -12.91 -3.66
CA LEU A 169 6.64 -11.88 -2.75
C LEU A 169 7.68 -11.61 -1.66
N VAL A 170 7.92 -10.34 -1.36
CA VAL A 170 8.83 -9.94 -0.28
C VAL A 170 8.21 -8.90 0.63
N ASP A 171 8.50 -9.01 1.91
CA ASP A 171 8.21 -7.95 2.88
C ASP A 171 9.46 -7.10 3.10
N LEU A 172 9.26 -5.81 3.33
CA LEU A 172 10.33 -4.90 3.73
C LEU A 172 9.83 -3.79 4.65
N VAL A 173 10.68 -3.43 5.61
CA VAL A 173 10.48 -2.29 6.51
C VAL A 173 11.15 -1.07 5.90
N VAL A 174 10.46 0.07 5.95
CA VAL A 174 10.99 1.35 5.46
C VAL A 174 10.98 2.36 6.60
N GLU A 175 12.15 2.89 6.92
CA GLU A 175 12.31 3.96 7.91
C GLU A 175 12.22 5.34 7.22
N PRO A 176 11.64 6.35 7.90
CA PRO A 176 11.57 7.71 7.39
C PRO A 176 12.93 8.39 7.40
N SER A 177 13.36 8.86 6.22
CA SER A 177 14.54 9.74 6.08
C SER A 177 14.19 11.21 6.30
N GLU A 178 12.94 11.60 6.01
CA GLU A 178 12.43 12.95 6.20
C GLU A 178 11.06 12.91 6.88
N ARG A 179 10.81 13.90 7.74
CA ARG A 179 9.56 14.03 8.51
C ARG A 179 9.20 15.51 8.62
N TRP A 180 7.92 15.81 8.57
CA TRP A 180 7.41 17.16 8.74
C TRP A 180 6.03 17.15 9.41
N ALA A 181 5.66 18.28 9.99
CA ALA A 181 4.36 18.49 10.61
C ALA A 181 3.88 19.94 10.37
N VAL A 182 2.58 20.10 10.14
CA VAL A 182 1.89 21.39 9.98
C VAL A 182 0.62 21.35 10.83
N ALA A 183 0.44 22.36 11.69
CA ALA A 183 -0.71 22.52 12.59
C ALA A 183 -1.58 23.71 12.18
#